data_AF-A0A8C2K309-F1
#
_entry.id   AF-A0A8C2K309-F1
#
_cell.length_a   1.000
_cell.length_b   1.000
_cell.length_c   1.000
_cell.angle_alpha   90.00
_cell.angle_beta   90.00
_cell.angle_gamma   90.00
#
_symmetry.space_group_name_H-M   'P 1'
#
loop_
_entity.id
_entity.type
_entity.pdbx_description
1 polymer ?
#
loop_
_entity_poly.entity_id
_entity_poly.type
_entity_poly.pdbx_seq_one_letter_code
_entity_poly.pdbx_strand_id
1 'polypeptide(L)'
;MCCVPSEKILRAEKVLRNAILARAPHMIRDRKYHLKTYRQCCVGTELVDWLLQQSSCVHSRAHAVGMWQVLLEEGVLNHVDHELNFQDKYLFYRFLDDEEEDAVLPSDDDKREAEEELQETLLFLSQIGPDAHMRMILRKPPGQRTTEDLEIIYDELLHIKALSHLSNTVKRELAGVLIFESHAKAGTVLFNQGEEGTSWYIIQKGSVNVVIYGKGVVCTLHEGDDFGKLALVNDAPRAASIVLREDNCHFLRVDKEDFNRILRDVEANTVRLKEHDQDVLVLQKSLRLPIHLPISSPEKILEHLLETMRLDIHFSDPAFIIQSDNHLVSQSVSLSIKFLLSSLSFHVCLVLLKVYCSDHTYTTIRVPVLATGREVTAAVADKLGSTEELLMINLKQEGPSTGSMSSFELMSSKDLAFQMTQYDWELFSCVHEYELVYHTFGRQAYRRSTANLELFLKRFNQVQLWVVTEVCLCGTLSKRVQLLKKFIKIAAHCREFKNLNSFFAIIMGMCNPAVSRLSQTWEKLPSKFKKFYSEFESFLDPSRNHRAYRLTVAKMEPPIIPFMPLLIKDMTFTHEGNKTFVDGLVNFEKMRLIANTIRAVRHCRSQLFSESSTLEFFVALIHFP
;
A
#
# COMPACT_ATOMS: atom_id res chain seq x y z
N MET A 1 17.38 14.15 -27.41
CA MET A 1 17.18 14.19 -25.96
C MET A 1 18.55 14.35 -25.34
N CYS A 2 18.84 15.47 -24.67
CA CYS A 2 20.04 15.62 -23.86
C CYS A 2 19.57 16.06 -22.46
N CYS A 3 18.99 15.12 -21.71
CA CYS A 3 19.02 15.24 -20.27
C CYS A 3 20.34 14.62 -19.82
N VAL A 4 21.11 15.35 -19.02
CA VAL A 4 22.23 14.73 -18.29
C VAL A 4 21.59 13.72 -17.33
N PRO A 5 21.98 12.44 -17.36
CA PRO A 5 21.39 11.44 -16.49
C PRO A 5 21.58 11.84 -15.02
N SER A 6 20.55 11.62 -14.20
CA SER A 6 20.67 11.84 -12.76
C SER A 6 21.84 11.02 -12.18
N GLU A 7 22.62 11.62 -11.28
CA GLU A 7 23.74 10.93 -10.60
C GLU A 7 23.31 9.61 -9.94
N LYS A 8 22.10 9.56 -9.38
CA LYS A 8 21.53 8.34 -8.80
C LYS A 8 21.27 7.25 -9.84
N ILE A 9 20.80 7.64 -11.03
CA ILE A 9 20.46 6.69 -12.11
C ILE A 9 21.75 6.20 -12.78
N LEU A 10 22.75 7.07 -12.91
CA LEU A 10 24.10 6.69 -13.32
C LEU A 10 24.74 5.70 -12.33
N ARG A 11 24.60 5.92 -11.01
CA ARG A 11 25.08 4.95 -10.01
C ARG A 11 24.30 3.63 -10.08
N ALA A 12 22.98 3.69 -10.24
CA ALA A 12 22.14 2.51 -10.37
C ALA A 12 22.55 1.63 -11.57
N GLU A 13 22.87 2.26 -12.70
CA GLU A 13 23.40 1.57 -13.87
C GLU A 13 24.70 0.84 -13.57
N LYS A 14 25.69 1.51 -12.97
CA LYS A 14 26.97 0.89 -12.58
C LYS A 14 26.78 -0.30 -11.66
N VAL A 15 25.94 -0.16 -10.64
CA VAL A 15 25.63 -1.24 -9.68
C VAL A 15 25.01 -2.44 -10.40
N LEU A 16 24.03 -2.21 -11.28
CA LEU A 16 23.37 -3.27 -12.03
C LEU A 16 24.33 -3.97 -13.01
N ARG A 17 25.08 -3.19 -13.81
CA ARG A 17 26.06 -3.72 -14.76
C ARG A 17 27.12 -4.58 -14.05
N ASN A 18 27.71 -4.07 -12.97
CA ASN A 18 28.74 -4.79 -12.22
C ASN A 18 28.18 -6.05 -11.54
N ALA A 19 26.95 -6.00 -11.01
CA ALA A 19 26.28 -7.17 -10.45
C ALA A 19 25.97 -8.24 -11.52
N ILE A 20 25.58 -7.84 -12.73
CA ILE A 20 25.39 -8.75 -13.87
C ILE A 20 26.73 -9.40 -14.24
N LEU A 21 27.81 -8.63 -14.38
CA LEU A 21 29.14 -9.17 -14.70
C LEU A 21 29.67 -10.11 -13.60
N ALA A 22 29.32 -9.87 -12.33
CA ALA A 22 29.70 -10.74 -11.23
C ALA A 22 28.91 -12.06 -11.19
N ARG A 23 27.60 -12.03 -11.43
CA ARG A 23 26.69 -13.18 -11.22
C ARG A 23 26.31 -13.93 -12.49
N ALA A 24 26.26 -13.23 -13.61
CA ALA A 24 25.76 -13.72 -14.89
C ALA A 24 26.54 -13.10 -16.07
N PRO A 25 27.87 -13.26 -16.15
CA PRO A 25 28.71 -12.58 -17.14
C PRO A 25 28.33 -12.90 -18.59
N HIS A 26 27.68 -14.03 -18.85
CA HIS A 26 27.20 -14.42 -20.17
C HIS A 26 26.08 -13.54 -20.74
N MET A 27 25.44 -12.71 -19.91
CA MET A 27 24.37 -11.80 -20.36
C MET A 27 24.91 -10.62 -21.17
N ILE A 28 26.07 -10.08 -20.79
CA ILE A 28 26.75 -8.99 -21.51
C ILE A 28 27.82 -9.62 -22.41
N ARG A 29 27.55 -9.65 -23.72
CA ARG A 29 28.47 -10.23 -24.70
C ARG A 29 28.17 -9.76 -26.12
N ASP A 30 29.09 -10.08 -27.03
CA ASP A 30 28.87 -9.87 -28.46
C ASP A 30 27.77 -10.81 -28.98
N ARG A 31 26.83 -10.26 -29.75
CA ARG A 31 25.72 -10.99 -30.37
C ARG A 31 25.68 -10.72 -31.87
N LYS A 32 25.42 -11.75 -32.67
CA LYS A 32 25.30 -11.63 -34.13
C LYS A 32 23.84 -11.76 -34.54
N TYR A 33 23.35 -10.82 -35.34
CA TYR A 33 21.99 -10.84 -35.88
C TYR A 33 22.00 -10.21 -37.28
N HIS A 34 21.39 -10.88 -38.26
CA HIS A 34 21.43 -10.50 -39.68
C HIS A 34 22.82 -10.04 -40.18
N LEU A 35 23.86 -10.84 -39.88
CA LEU A 35 25.26 -10.58 -40.25
C LEU A 35 25.91 -9.33 -39.61
N LYS A 36 25.18 -8.56 -38.80
CA LYS A 36 25.72 -7.47 -37.97
C LYS A 36 26.11 -8.01 -36.60
N THR A 37 27.29 -7.63 -36.12
CA THR A 37 27.73 -7.92 -34.76
C THR A 37 27.41 -6.73 -33.86
N TYR A 38 26.65 -6.97 -32.81
CA TYR A 38 26.33 -6.03 -31.76
C TYR A 38 27.23 -6.35 -30.56
N ARG A 39 28.20 -5.48 -30.28
CA ARG A 39 29.18 -5.70 -29.22
C ARG A 39 28.60 -5.44 -27.84
N GLN A 40 29.07 -6.23 -26.86
CA GLN A 40 28.80 -6.08 -25.41
C GLN A 40 27.34 -5.71 -25.09
N CYS A 41 26.38 -6.49 -25.60
CA CYS A 41 24.97 -6.18 -25.46
C CYS A 41 24.20 -7.27 -24.69
N CYS A 42 23.14 -6.83 -24.03
CA CYS A 42 22.17 -7.64 -23.32
C CYS A 42 20.93 -7.87 -24.18
N VAL A 43 20.10 -8.84 -23.80
CA VAL A 43 18.77 -9.07 -24.40
C VAL A 43 17.68 -8.63 -23.44
N GLY A 44 16.65 -7.95 -23.94
CA GLY A 44 15.52 -7.46 -23.14
C GLY A 44 14.88 -8.53 -22.24
N THR A 45 14.54 -9.70 -22.79
CA THR A 45 13.99 -10.83 -22.01
C THR A 45 14.95 -11.33 -20.93
N GLU A 46 16.24 -11.44 -21.24
CA GLU A 46 17.26 -11.91 -20.28
C GLU A 46 17.43 -10.91 -19.12
N LEU A 47 17.36 -9.60 -19.40
CA LEU A 47 17.41 -8.55 -18.38
C LEU A 47 16.19 -8.60 -17.45
N VAL A 48 15.00 -8.85 -18.00
CA VAL A 48 13.77 -9.02 -17.21
C VAL A 48 13.86 -10.26 -16.32
N ASP A 49 14.30 -11.39 -16.88
CA ASP A 49 14.48 -12.65 -16.13
C ASP A 49 15.49 -12.48 -14.98
N TRP A 50 16.60 -11.80 -15.25
CA TRP A 50 17.61 -11.54 -14.24
C TRP A 50 17.08 -10.71 -13.07
N LEU A 51 16.35 -9.62 -13.33
CA LEU A 51 15.75 -8.79 -12.27
C LEU A 51 14.80 -9.60 -11.38
N LEU A 52 13.93 -10.43 -11.99
CA LEU A 52 12.99 -11.27 -11.27
C LEU A 52 13.69 -12.31 -10.36
N GLN A 53 14.91 -12.72 -10.71
CA GLN A 53 15.73 -13.62 -9.90
C GLN A 53 16.51 -12.90 -8.79
N GLN A 54 16.79 -11.60 -8.93
CA GLN A 54 17.67 -10.89 -7.99
C GLN A 54 16.96 -10.38 -6.72
N SER A 55 15.67 -10.06 -6.79
CA SER A 55 14.96 -9.51 -5.64
C SER A 55 13.48 -9.85 -5.63
N SER A 56 12.97 -10.12 -4.42
CA SER A 56 11.55 -10.35 -4.16
C SER A 56 10.70 -9.07 -4.29
N CYS A 57 11.32 -7.88 -4.39
CA CYS A 57 10.62 -6.62 -4.63
C CYS A 57 10.15 -6.43 -6.09
N VAL A 58 10.57 -7.30 -7.02
CA VAL A 58 10.15 -7.29 -8.42
C VAL A 58 9.04 -8.33 -8.62
N HIS A 59 7.80 -7.89 -8.77
CA HIS A 59 6.64 -8.77 -8.60
C HIS A 59 6.09 -9.37 -9.91
N SER A 60 6.45 -8.78 -11.05
CA SER A 60 5.98 -9.17 -12.38
C SER A 60 6.96 -8.71 -13.48
N ARG A 61 6.83 -9.30 -14.68
CA ARG A 61 7.61 -8.90 -15.86
C ARG A 61 7.35 -7.45 -16.25
N ALA A 62 6.09 -7.00 -16.18
CA ALA A 62 5.71 -5.61 -16.42
C ALA A 62 6.38 -4.63 -15.42
N HIS A 63 6.54 -5.04 -14.16
CA HIS A 63 7.26 -4.23 -13.17
C HIS A 63 8.75 -4.11 -13.52
N ALA A 64 9.39 -5.22 -13.92
CA ALA A 64 10.77 -5.23 -14.39
C ALA A 64 10.98 -4.37 -15.66
N VAL A 65 10.03 -4.40 -16.61
CA VAL A 65 10.03 -3.53 -17.79
C VAL A 65 10.05 -2.06 -17.38
N GLY A 66 9.23 -1.66 -16.40
CA GLY A 66 9.24 -0.30 -15.88
C GLY A 66 10.57 0.09 -15.25
N MET A 67 11.20 -0.80 -14.49
CA MET A 67 12.51 -0.57 -13.88
C MET A 67 13.61 -0.36 -14.93
N TRP A 68 13.62 -1.16 -16.00
CA TRP A 68 14.57 -0.98 -17.10
C TRP A 68 14.27 0.25 -17.97
N GLN A 69 12.98 0.61 -18.12
CA GLN A 69 12.57 1.81 -18.82
C GLN A 69 13.16 3.08 -18.20
N VAL A 70 13.33 3.12 -16.88
CA VAL A 70 14.00 4.24 -16.17
C VAL A 70 15.42 4.45 -16.67
N LEU A 71 16.19 3.37 -16.81
CA LEU A 71 17.57 3.45 -17.29
C LEU A 71 17.62 3.87 -18.76
N LEU A 72 16.64 3.43 -19.55
CA LEU A 72 16.56 3.75 -20.96
C LEU A 72 16.15 5.20 -21.23
N GLU A 73 15.16 5.73 -20.52
CA GLU A 73 14.73 7.12 -20.72
C GLU A 73 15.80 8.15 -20.31
N GLU A 74 16.69 7.78 -19.39
CA GLU A 74 17.83 8.60 -18.95
C GLU A 74 19.10 8.33 -19.78
N GLY A 75 19.06 7.39 -20.72
CA GLY A 75 20.17 7.12 -21.66
C GLY A 75 21.36 6.38 -21.05
N VAL A 76 21.20 5.79 -19.85
CA VAL A 76 22.25 4.95 -19.23
C VAL A 76 22.16 3.48 -19.69
N LEU A 77 21.03 3.08 -20.27
CA LEU A 77 20.85 1.82 -21.00
C LEU A 77 20.22 2.11 -22.36
N ASN A 78 20.90 1.83 -23.46
CA ASN A 78 20.44 2.22 -24.78
C ASN A 78 19.99 1.01 -25.61
N HIS A 79 18.85 1.12 -26.30
CA HIS A 79 18.53 0.17 -27.37
C HIS A 79 19.52 0.36 -28.52
N VAL A 80 20.06 -0.72 -29.08
CA VAL A 80 21.10 -0.65 -30.12
C VAL A 80 20.67 0.05 -31.41
N ASP A 81 19.37 0.11 -31.67
CA ASP A 81 18.76 0.85 -32.80
C ASP A 81 17.98 2.10 -32.34
N HIS A 82 18.26 2.62 -31.13
CA HIS A 82 17.71 3.86 -30.57
C HIS A 82 16.17 3.91 -30.40
N GLU A 83 15.55 2.77 -30.12
CA GLU A 83 14.15 2.76 -29.66
C GLU A 83 14.02 3.42 -28.29
N LEU A 84 12.95 4.20 -28.09
CA LEU A 84 12.70 4.96 -26.86
C LEU A 84 12.01 4.14 -25.75
N ASN A 85 11.60 2.92 -26.07
CA ASN A 85 10.80 2.08 -25.19
C ASN A 85 11.53 0.76 -24.95
N PHE A 86 11.71 0.40 -23.69
CA PHE A 86 12.20 -0.91 -23.29
C PHE A 86 11.11 -1.96 -23.55
N GLN A 87 11.50 -3.10 -24.10
CA GLN A 87 10.58 -4.19 -24.40
C GLN A 87 11.13 -5.52 -23.87
N ASP A 88 10.25 -6.29 -23.23
CA ASP A 88 10.50 -7.67 -22.85
C ASP A 88 10.44 -8.60 -24.09
N LYS A 89 11.43 -8.42 -24.97
CA LYS A 89 11.56 -9.12 -26.25
C LYS A 89 13.02 -9.48 -26.52
N TYR A 90 13.24 -10.26 -27.57
CA TYR A 90 14.58 -10.55 -28.08
C TYR A 90 15.15 -9.33 -28.84
N LEU A 91 15.35 -8.23 -28.12
CA LEU A 91 15.93 -6.98 -28.59
C LEU A 91 17.21 -6.69 -27.81
N PHE A 92 18.17 -6.01 -28.43
CA PHE A 92 19.48 -5.77 -27.82
C PHE A 92 19.59 -4.39 -27.18
N TYR A 93 20.17 -4.38 -25.98
CA TYR A 93 20.41 -3.18 -25.20
C TYR A 93 21.87 -3.13 -24.75
N ARG A 94 22.44 -1.93 -24.60
CA ARG A 94 23.82 -1.71 -24.19
C ARG A 94 23.89 -0.70 -23.05
N PHE A 95 24.67 -1.03 -22.02
CA PHE A 95 24.94 -0.10 -20.92
C PHE A 95 25.86 1.03 -21.38
N LEU A 96 25.75 2.19 -20.74
CA LEU A 96 26.54 3.36 -21.11
C LEU A 96 28.05 3.11 -21.00
N ASP A 97 28.48 2.44 -19.94
CA ASP A 97 29.90 2.07 -19.75
C ASP A 97 30.43 1.08 -20.82
N ASP A 98 29.54 0.40 -21.55
CA ASP A 98 29.89 -0.55 -22.62
C ASP A 98 29.86 0.07 -24.04
N GLU A 99 29.51 1.35 -24.18
CA GLU A 99 29.53 2.05 -25.48
C GLU A 99 30.96 2.35 -25.96
N GLU A 100 31.92 2.48 -25.05
CA GLU A 100 33.32 2.72 -25.39
C GLU A 100 34.05 1.42 -25.76
N GLU A 101 34.90 1.45 -26.79
CA GLU A 101 35.63 0.26 -27.26
C GLU A 101 36.58 -0.35 -26.21
N ASP A 102 37.06 0.49 -25.29
CA ASP A 102 37.97 0.15 -24.19
C ASP A 102 37.24 0.06 -22.83
N ALA A 103 35.94 -0.32 -22.84
CA ALA A 103 35.13 -0.46 -21.63
C ALA A 103 35.87 -1.25 -20.54
N VAL A 104 36.16 -0.57 -19.43
CA VAL A 104 36.91 -1.16 -18.32
C VAL A 104 36.06 -2.20 -17.60
N LEU A 105 36.60 -3.41 -17.46
CA LEU A 105 35.97 -4.45 -16.65
C LEU A 105 36.05 -4.04 -15.17
N PRO A 106 34.96 -4.21 -14.40
CA PRO A 106 34.97 -3.86 -12.98
C PRO A 106 35.97 -4.72 -12.21
N SER A 107 36.69 -4.11 -11.29
CA SER A 107 37.57 -4.81 -10.35
C SER A 107 36.74 -5.71 -9.42
N ASP A 108 37.39 -6.65 -8.74
CA ASP A 108 36.68 -7.50 -7.77
C ASP A 108 36.16 -6.71 -6.55
N ASP A 109 36.78 -5.58 -6.23
CA ASP A 109 36.27 -4.64 -5.22
C ASP A 109 35.01 -3.92 -5.73
N ASP A 110 34.98 -3.45 -6.98
CA ASP A 110 33.80 -2.82 -7.58
C ASP A 110 32.61 -3.79 -7.65
N LYS A 111 32.88 -5.06 -7.96
CA LYS A 111 31.85 -6.11 -7.96
C LYS A 111 31.29 -6.31 -6.55
N ARG A 112 32.17 -6.38 -5.53
CA ARG A 112 31.74 -6.54 -4.13
C ARG A 112 30.90 -5.36 -3.67
N GLU A 113 31.31 -4.13 -3.99
CA GLU A 113 30.55 -2.91 -3.68
C GLU A 113 29.18 -2.92 -4.36
N ALA A 114 29.12 -3.29 -5.65
CA ALA A 114 27.85 -3.44 -6.37
C ALA A 114 26.94 -4.50 -5.74
N GLU A 115 27.48 -5.61 -5.24
CA GLU A 115 26.67 -6.61 -4.54
C GLU A 115 26.08 -6.12 -3.21
N GLU A 116 26.80 -5.22 -2.52
CA GLU A 116 26.34 -4.58 -1.27
C GLU A 116 25.23 -3.56 -1.54
N GLU A 117 25.33 -2.77 -2.62
CA GLU A 117 24.36 -1.74 -3.01
C GLU A 117 23.18 -2.25 -3.83
N LEU A 118 23.23 -3.48 -4.35
CA LEU A 118 22.25 -3.99 -5.29
C LEU A 118 20.81 -3.93 -4.76
N GLN A 119 20.56 -4.31 -3.51
CA GLN A 119 19.19 -4.35 -2.98
C GLN A 119 18.59 -2.94 -2.81
N GLU A 120 19.40 -1.98 -2.37
CA GLU A 120 18.98 -0.58 -2.27
C GLU A 120 18.69 0.00 -3.67
N THR A 121 19.56 -0.30 -4.64
CA THR A 121 19.38 0.09 -6.05
C THR A 121 18.10 -0.50 -6.64
N LEU A 122 17.83 -1.78 -6.41
CA LEU A 122 16.61 -2.44 -6.88
C LEU A 122 15.36 -1.86 -6.21
N LEU A 123 15.41 -1.56 -4.91
CA LEU A 123 14.31 -0.89 -4.21
C LEU A 123 14.04 0.51 -4.80
N PHE A 124 15.09 1.31 -5.00
CA PHE A 124 14.98 2.63 -5.63
C PHE A 124 14.33 2.56 -7.01
N LEU A 125 14.82 1.68 -7.89
CA LEU A 125 14.25 1.49 -9.23
C LEU A 125 12.81 0.97 -9.19
N SER A 126 12.48 0.12 -8.22
CA SER A 126 11.13 -0.42 -8.06
C SER A 126 10.09 0.67 -7.73
N GLN A 127 10.51 1.77 -7.11
CA GLN A 127 9.67 2.90 -6.72
C GLN A 127 9.36 3.83 -7.90
N ILE A 128 10.36 4.13 -8.73
CA ILE A 128 10.25 5.04 -9.89
C ILE A 128 9.87 4.33 -11.20
N GLY A 129 10.09 3.02 -11.28
CA GLY A 129 9.81 2.20 -12.47
C GLY A 129 8.39 2.26 -13.00
N PRO A 130 7.32 2.19 -12.16
CA PRO A 130 5.98 2.15 -12.71
C PRO A 130 5.51 3.50 -13.29
N ASP A 131 6.05 4.63 -12.82
CA ASP A 131 5.79 5.95 -13.40
C ASP A 131 6.48 6.09 -14.78
N ALA A 132 7.73 5.62 -14.90
CA ALA A 132 8.41 5.49 -16.19
C ALA A 132 7.64 4.56 -17.17
N HIS A 133 7.10 3.45 -16.65
CA HIS A 133 6.27 2.53 -17.44
C HIS A 133 4.98 3.22 -17.93
N MET A 134 4.26 3.92 -17.06
CA MET A 134 3.08 4.69 -17.46
C MET A 134 3.42 5.72 -18.53
N ARG A 135 4.50 6.50 -18.38
CA ARG A 135 4.94 7.46 -19.42
C ARG A 135 5.21 6.77 -20.75
N MET A 136 5.91 5.65 -20.74
CA MET A 136 6.20 4.85 -21.94
C MET A 136 4.90 4.44 -22.64
N ILE A 137 3.92 3.95 -21.89
CA ILE A 137 2.62 3.52 -22.43
C ILE A 137 1.82 4.73 -22.94
N LEU A 138 1.80 5.85 -22.23
CA LEU A 138 1.03 7.04 -22.60
C LEU A 138 1.52 7.72 -23.88
N ARG A 139 2.73 7.38 -24.38
CA ARG A 139 3.18 7.76 -25.73
C ARG A 139 2.38 7.06 -26.83
N LYS A 140 1.70 5.95 -26.54
CA LYS A 140 0.76 5.31 -27.46
C LYS A 140 -0.51 6.16 -27.58
N PRO A 141 -1.07 6.33 -28.79
CA PRO A 141 -2.38 6.94 -28.98
C PRO A 141 -3.46 6.20 -28.17
N PRO A 142 -4.48 6.90 -27.61
CA PRO A 142 -5.61 6.30 -26.88
C PRO A 142 -6.16 5.01 -27.48
N GLY A 143 -6.46 5.01 -28.78
CA GLY A 143 -7.06 3.86 -29.49
C GLY A 143 -6.14 2.65 -29.72
N GLN A 144 -4.85 2.74 -29.37
CA GLN A 144 -3.87 1.67 -29.55
C GLN A 144 -3.43 1.01 -28.23
N ARG A 145 -4.02 1.42 -27.10
CA ARG A 145 -3.69 0.87 -25.79
C ARG A 145 -4.38 -0.48 -25.58
N THR A 146 -3.62 -1.47 -25.13
CA THR A 146 -4.14 -2.78 -24.77
C THR A 146 -4.86 -2.73 -23.41
N THR A 147 -5.58 -3.79 -23.03
CA THR A 147 -6.19 -3.86 -21.69
C THR A 147 -5.15 -3.82 -20.57
N GLU A 148 -3.99 -4.43 -20.78
CA GLU A 148 -2.86 -4.38 -19.83
C GLU A 148 -2.27 -2.97 -19.73
N ASP A 149 -2.13 -2.26 -20.85
CA ASP A 149 -1.70 -0.85 -20.87
C ASP A 149 -2.63 0.01 -20.00
N LEU A 150 -3.95 -0.16 -20.14
CA LEU A 150 -4.95 0.58 -19.39
C LEU A 150 -4.91 0.27 -17.89
N GLU A 151 -4.66 -0.98 -17.51
CA GLU A 151 -4.51 -1.38 -16.10
C GLU A 151 -3.27 -0.74 -15.47
N ILE A 152 -2.14 -0.74 -16.18
CA ILE A 152 -0.90 -0.10 -15.69
C ILE A 152 -1.09 1.40 -15.51
N ILE A 153 -1.71 2.09 -16.49
CA ILE A 153 -2.01 3.52 -16.34
C ILE A 153 -2.93 3.74 -15.15
N TYR A 154 -4.04 3.00 -15.05
CA TYR A 154 -5.03 3.14 -13.98
C TYR A 154 -4.40 2.99 -12.58
N ASP A 155 -3.52 2.00 -12.40
CA ASP A 155 -2.79 1.79 -11.15
C ASP A 155 -2.00 3.04 -10.73
N GLU A 156 -1.33 3.71 -11.68
CA GLU A 156 -0.61 4.96 -11.40
C GLU A 156 -1.54 6.14 -11.09
N LEU A 157 -2.70 6.23 -11.74
CA LEU A 157 -3.66 7.32 -11.49
C LEU A 157 -4.20 7.31 -10.05
N LEU A 158 -4.18 6.15 -9.37
CA LEU A 158 -4.54 6.05 -7.96
C LEU A 158 -3.56 6.80 -7.04
N HIS A 159 -2.34 7.05 -7.51
CA HIS A 159 -1.27 7.71 -6.75
C HIS A 159 -1.13 9.21 -7.07
N ILE A 160 -1.83 9.72 -8.10
CA ILE A 160 -1.80 11.13 -8.48
C ILE A 160 -2.76 11.95 -7.60
N LYS A 161 -2.21 12.86 -6.80
CA LYS A 161 -2.97 13.69 -5.84
C LYS A 161 -4.08 14.51 -6.50
N ALA A 162 -3.83 15.13 -7.66
CA ALA A 162 -4.84 15.87 -8.43
C ALA A 162 -6.07 15.02 -8.77
N LEU A 163 -5.91 13.71 -8.93
CA LEU A 163 -6.99 12.78 -9.28
C LEU A 163 -7.65 12.14 -8.06
N SER A 164 -7.15 12.36 -6.85
CA SER A 164 -7.62 11.66 -5.63
C SER A 164 -9.13 11.80 -5.38
N HIS A 165 -9.70 12.97 -5.71
CA HIS A 165 -11.12 13.29 -5.55
C HIS A 165 -12.04 12.66 -6.63
N LEU A 166 -11.47 12.09 -7.69
CA LEU A 166 -12.23 11.45 -8.77
C LEU A 166 -12.60 10.01 -8.41
N SER A 167 -13.77 9.57 -8.90
CA SER A 167 -14.22 8.19 -8.73
C SER A 167 -13.32 7.21 -9.50
N ASN A 168 -13.32 5.94 -9.07
CA ASN A 168 -12.55 4.90 -9.77
C ASN A 168 -13.03 4.70 -11.21
N THR A 169 -14.32 4.87 -11.49
CA THR A 169 -14.86 4.82 -12.85
C THR A 169 -14.26 5.91 -13.72
N VAL A 170 -14.22 7.16 -13.23
CA VAL A 170 -13.60 8.28 -13.95
C VAL A 170 -12.12 8.02 -14.18
N LYS A 171 -11.39 7.52 -13.18
CA LYS A 171 -9.96 7.17 -13.34
C LYS A 171 -9.75 6.08 -14.41
N ARG A 172 -10.64 5.08 -14.49
CA ARG A 172 -10.56 4.05 -15.54
C ARG A 172 -10.80 4.62 -16.94
N GLU A 173 -11.79 5.50 -17.09
CA GLU A 173 -12.02 6.20 -18.36
C GLU A 173 -10.83 7.11 -18.71
N LEU A 174 -10.28 7.82 -17.74
CA LEU A 174 -9.09 8.66 -17.92
C LEU A 174 -7.88 7.86 -18.42
N ALA A 175 -7.65 6.65 -17.92
CA ALA A 175 -6.58 5.79 -18.43
C ALA A 175 -6.68 5.55 -19.95
N GLY A 176 -7.90 5.50 -20.48
CA GLY A 176 -8.18 5.35 -21.90
C GLY A 176 -7.89 6.58 -22.76
N VAL A 177 -7.92 7.79 -22.19
CA VAL A 177 -7.88 9.05 -22.97
C VAL A 177 -6.72 9.97 -22.64
N LEU A 178 -6.07 9.81 -21.49
CA LEU A 178 -4.97 10.68 -21.04
C LEU A 178 -3.85 10.72 -22.07
N ILE A 179 -3.33 11.91 -22.36
CA ILE A 179 -2.23 12.14 -23.29
C ILE A 179 -1.02 12.60 -22.47
N PHE A 180 0.15 12.02 -22.72
CA PHE A 180 1.41 12.53 -22.16
C PHE A 180 1.98 13.61 -23.07
N GLU A 181 2.28 14.78 -22.49
CA GLU A 181 2.84 15.93 -23.19
C GLU A 181 4.10 16.42 -22.47
N SER A 182 5.21 16.60 -23.20
CA SER A 182 6.49 17.02 -22.64
C SER A 182 7.07 18.22 -23.38
N HIS A 183 7.63 19.17 -22.63
CA HIS A 183 8.20 20.40 -23.17
C HIS A 183 9.60 20.63 -22.61
N ALA A 184 10.57 20.86 -23.49
CA ALA A 184 11.98 20.88 -23.12
C ALA A 184 12.43 22.21 -22.48
N LYS A 185 11.83 23.35 -22.85
CA LYS A 185 12.37 24.68 -22.55
C LYS A 185 11.48 25.49 -21.61
N ALA A 186 12.08 26.08 -20.59
CA ALA A 186 11.50 27.13 -19.77
C ALA A 186 11.07 28.32 -20.65
N GLY A 187 10.02 29.02 -20.22
CA GLY A 187 9.43 30.13 -20.96
C GLY A 187 8.51 29.71 -22.11
N THR A 188 8.39 28.41 -22.41
CA THR A 188 7.39 27.92 -23.38
C THR A 188 5.99 28.26 -22.89
N VAL A 189 5.18 28.89 -23.76
CA VAL A 189 3.79 29.22 -23.46
C VAL A 189 2.91 28.04 -23.85
N LEU A 190 2.17 27.48 -22.89
CA LEU A 190 1.31 26.33 -23.13
C LEU A 190 -0.03 26.74 -23.76
N PHE A 191 -0.59 27.87 -23.31
CA PHE A 191 -1.72 28.57 -23.91
C PHE A 191 -1.79 30.00 -23.38
N ASN A 192 -2.49 30.88 -24.12
CA ASN A 192 -2.67 32.28 -23.76
C ASN A 192 -4.04 32.58 -23.14
N GLN A 193 -4.09 33.60 -22.28
CA GLN A 193 -5.34 34.19 -21.82
C GLN A 193 -6.18 34.67 -23.02
N GLY A 194 -7.47 34.37 -23.00
CA GLY A 194 -8.42 34.71 -24.05
C GLY A 194 -8.56 33.66 -25.16
N GLU A 195 -7.68 32.65 -25.22
CA GLU A 195 -7.83 31.52 -26.15
C GLU A 195 -9.00 30.61 -25.73
N GLU A 196 -9.48 29.78 -26.67
CA GLU A 196 -10.47 28.76 -26.34
C GLU A 196 -9.89 27.71 -25.40
N GLY A 197 -10.69 27.27 -24.41
CA GLY A 197 -10.33 26.15 -23.55
C GLY A 197 -10.41 24.81 -24.28
N THR A 198 -9.27 24.26 -24.69
CA THR A 198 -9.20 22.98 -25.43
C THR A 198 -8.83 21.77 -24.58
N SER A 199 -8.08 21.95 -23.50
CA SER A 199 -7.57 20.83 -22.68
C SER A 199 -7.45 21.16 -21.18
N TRP A 200 -7.46 20.11 -20.35
CA TRP A 200 -7.14 20.13 -18.92
C TRP A 200 -5.79 19.46 -18.71
N TYR A 201 -4.96 20.02 -17.83
CA TYR A 201 -3.58 19.59 -17.62
C TYR A 201 -3.31 19.27 -16.15
N ILE A 202 -2.46 18.27 -15.91
CA ILE A 202 -1.91 17.90 -14.60
C ILE A 202 -0.38 17.86 -14.73
N ILE A 203 0.32 18.48 -13.80
CA ILE A 203 1.79 18.56 -13.83
C ILE A 203 2.37 17.28 -13.24
N GLN A 204 3.10 16.52 -14.05
CA GLN A 204 3.85 15.34 -13.61
C GLN A 204 5.30 15.66 -13.25
N LYS A 205 5.90 16.65 -13.91
CA LYS A 205 7.27 17.10 -13.63
C LYS A 205 7.41 18.57 -13.94
N GLY A 206 8.09 19.28 -13.07
CA GLY A 206 8.42 20.69 -13.23
C GLY A 206 7.36 21.63 -12.67
N SER A 207 7.36 22.87 -13.16
CA SER A 207 6.52 23.95 -12.65
C SER A 207 6.15 24.96 -13.73
N VAL A 208 5.03 25.64 -13.53
CA VAL A 208 4.50 26.64 -14.46
C VAL A 208 4.06 27.91 -13.73
N ASN A 209 4.18 29.05 -14.38
CA ASN A 209 3.64 30.31 -13.93
C ASN A 209 2.25 30.55 -14.53
N VAL A 210 1.32 30.96 -13.70
CA VAL A 210 0.00 31.46 -14.12
C VAL A 210 0.11 32.97 -14.30
N VAL A 211 -0.15 33.46 -15.51
CA VAL A 211 0.06 34.86 -15.89
C VAL A 211 -1.26 35.48 -16.32
N ILE A 212 -1.60 36.65 -15.78
CA ILE A 212 -2.80 37.41 -16.17
C ILE A 212 -2.40 38.78 -16.70
N TYR A 213 -2.96 39.18 -17.84
CA TYR A 213 -2.73 40.49 -18.44
C TYR A 213 -3.06 41.61 -17.45
N GLY A 214 -2.12 42.56 -17.30
CA GLY A 214 -2.22 43.67 -16.34
C GLY A 214 -1.89 43.30 -14.89
N LYS A 215 -1.72 42.02 -14.54
CA LYS A 215 -1.32 41.56 -13.19
C LYS A 215 0.05 40.86 -13.15
N GLY A 216 0.55 40.39 -14.29
CA GLY A 216 1.79 39.61 -14.35
C GLY A 216 1.60 38.19 -13.82
N VAL A 217 2.63 37.61 -13.21
CA VAL A 217 2.57 36.28 -12.59
C VAL A 217 1.74 36.35 -11.31
N VAL A 218 0.61 35.64 -11.28
CA VAL A 218 -0.31 35.64 -10.12
C VAL A 218 -0.06 34.49 -9.15
N CYS A 219 0.40 33.34 -9.65
CA CYS A 219 0.86 32.22 -8.83
C CYS A 219 1.74 31.27 -9.66
N THR A 220 2.37 30.32 -8.97
CA THR A 220 3.17 29.25 -9.57
C THR A 220 2.61 27.90 -9.13
N LEU A 221 2.42 27.00 -10.09
CA LEU A 221 1.95 25.64 -9.88
C LEU A 221 3.12 24.67 -10.06
N HIS A 222 3.11 23.58 -9.30
CA HIS A 222 4.19 22.60 -9.23
C HIS A 222 3.66 21.19 -9.52
N GLU A 223 4.57 20.21 -9.51
CA GLU A 223 4.23 18.80 -9.61
C GLU A 223 3.06 18.40 -8.69
N GLY A 224 2.09 17.70 -9.25
CA GLY A 224 0.87 17.26 -8.58
C GLY A 224 -0.28 18.27 -8.61
N ASP A 225 -0.06 19.51 -9.05
CA ASP A 225 -1.12 20.49 -9.31
C ASP A 225 -1.77 20.27 -10.69
N ASP A 226 -2.98 20.78 -10.86
CA ASP A 226 -3.72 20.76 -12.13
C ASP A 226 -4.27 22.15 -12.51
N PHE A 227 -4.49 22.37 -13.81
CA PHE A 227 -4.96 23.66 -14.32
C PHE A 227 -5.71 23.55 -15.66
N GLY A 228 -6.45 24.60 -16.00
CA GLY A 228 -7.18 24.69 -17.27
C GLY A 228 -8.58 24.08 -17.27
N LYS A 229 -9.02 23.45 -16.16
CA LYS A 229 -10.37 22.85 -16.04
C LYS A 229 -11.51 23.86 -16.22
N LEU A 230 -11.36 25.08 -15.70
CA LEU A 230 -12.45 26.08 -15.65
C LEU A 230 -13.01 26.44 -17.02
N ALA A 231 -12.13 26.59 -18.02
CA ALA A 231 -12.51 26.96 -19.38
C ALA A 231 -13.31 25.84 -20.08
N LEU A 232 -13.06 24.58 -19.74
CA LEU A 232 -13.79 23.44 -20.28
C LEU A 232 -15.21 23.36 -19.70
N VAL A 233 -15.33 23.56 -18.38
CA VAL A 233 -16.62 23.44 -17.66
C VAL A 233 -17.58 24.55 -18.04
N ASN A 234 -17.09 25.78 -18.17
CA ASN A 234 -17.92 26.95 -18.42
C ASN A 234 -18.06 27.30 -19.92
N ASP A 235 -17.43 26.52 -20.80
CA ASP A 235 -17.30 26.82 -22.23
C ASP A 235 -16.88 28.29 -22.47
N ALA A 236 -15.83 28.71 -21.75
CA ALA A 236 -15.39 30.09 -21.68
C ALA A 236 -13.91 30.23 -22.10
N PRO A 237 -13.46 31.41 -22.56
CA PRO A 237 -12.05 31.67 -22.85
C PRO A 237 -11.13 31.46 -21.64
N ARG A 238 -9.85 31.17 -21.87
CA ARG A 238 -8.83 31.04 -20.83
C ARG A 238 -8.72 32.31 -20.00
N ALA A 239 -8.87 32.18 -18.68
CA ALA A 239 -8.76 33.32 -17.74
C ALA A 239 -7.32 33.79 -17.48
N ALA A 240 -6.32 32.98 -17.83
CA ALA A 240 -4.90 33.24 -17.63
C ALA A 240 -4.07 32.50 -18.70
N SER A 241 -2.85 32.98 -18.96
CA SER A 241 -1.82 32.26 -19.72
C SER A 241 -1.03 31.33 -18.80
N ILE A 242 -0.53 30.23 -19.36
CA ILE A 242 0.36 29.29 -18.66
C ILE A 242 1.71 29.27 -19.33
N VAL A 243 2.77 29.51 -18.57
CA VAL A 243 4.15 29.58 -19.07
C VAL A 243 5.04 28.69 -18.24
N LEU A 244 5.83 27.83 -18.88
CA LEU A 244 6.77 26.96 -18.20
C LEU A 244 7.81 27.77 -17.42
N ARG A 245 8.03 27.37 -16.17
CA ARG A 245 8.99 28.03 -15.28
C ARG A 245 10.38 27.42 -15.39
N GLU A 246 10.48 26.14 -15.73
CA GLU A 246 11.73 25.39 -15.84
C GLU A 246 11.76 24.50 -17.10
N ASP A 247 12.93 23.94 -17.37
CA ASP A 247 13.16 23.03 -18.48
C ASP A 247 12.55 21.64 -18.19
N ASN A 248 12.27 20.87 -19.24
CA ASN A 248 11.82 19.48 -19.18
C ASN A 248 10.57 19.23 -18.32
N CYS A 249 9.53 20.07 -18.48
CA CYS A 249 8.24 19.83 -17.84
C CYS A 249 7.46 18.69 -18.51
N HIS A 250 6.70 17.95 -17.71
CA HIS A 250 5.85 16.84 -18.16
C HIS A 250 4.42 17.05 -17.67
N PHE A 251 3.46 16.80 -18.54
CA PHE A 251 2.05 17.00 -18.28
C PHE A 251 1.24 15.79 -18.71
N LEU A 252 0.21 15.49 -17.93
CA LEU A 252 -0.92 14.70 -18.40
C LEU A 252 -2.00 15.65 -18.90
N ARG A 253 -2.52 15.39 -20.10
CA ARG A 253 -3.52 16.20 -20.78
C ARG A 253 -4.78 15.40 -21.07
N VAL A 254 -5.94 16.02 -20.86
CA VAL A 254 -7.25 15.51 -21.30
C VAL A 254 -7.87 16.57 -22.19
N ASP A 255 -8.25 16.19 -23.42
CA ASP A 255 -8.86 17.11 -24.37
C ASP A 255 -10.35 17.31 -24.09
N LYS A 256 -10.90 18.45 -24.52
CA LYS A 256 -12.28 18.91 -24.22
C LYS A 256 -13.34 17.87 -24.57
N GLU A 257 -13.20 17.22 -25.73
CA GLU A 257 -14.15 16.20 -26.20
C GLU A 257 -14.21 15.01 -25.25
N ASP A 258 -13.05 14.50 -24.86
CA ASP A 258 -12.92 13.38 -23.92
C ASP A 258 -13.35 13.79 -22.51
N PHE A 259 -12.96 14.97 -22.05
CA PHE A 259 -13.40 15.52 -20.76
C PHE A 259 -14.93 15.56 -20.67
N ASN A 260 -15.59 16.10 -21.69
CA ASN A 260 -17.04 16.19 -21.75
C ASN A 260 -17.70 14.83 -21.93
N ARG A 261 -17.10 13.92 -22.73
CA ARG A 261 -17.58 12.54 -22.89
C ARG A 261 -17.58 11.80 -21.57
N ILE A 262 -16.48 11.84 -20.81
CA ILE A 262 -16.37 11.16 -19.51
C ILE A 262 -17.42 11.70 -18.54
N LEU A 263 -17.64 13.02 -18.50
CA LEU A 263 -18.69 13.60 -17.65
C LEU A 263 -20.09 13.11 -18.06
N ARG A 264 -20.41 13.11 -19.36
CA ARG A 264 -21.69 12.60 -19.88
C ARG A 264 -21.86 11.11 -19.62
N ASP A 265 -20.81 10.30 -19.80
CA ASP A 265 -20.87 8.86 -19.61
C ASP A 265 -21.05 8.51 -18.14
N VAL A 266 -20.45 9.28 -17.23
CA VAL A 266 -20.73 9.16 -15.79
C VAL A 266 -22.19 9.48 -15.49
N GLU A 267 -22.76 10.55 -16.05
CA GLU A 267 -24.18 10.89 -15.88
C GLU A 267 -25.11 9.85 -16.51
N ALA A 268 -24.84 9.39 -17.73
CA ALA A 268 -25.64 8.42 -18.46
C ALA A 268 -25.62 7.03 -17.80
N ASN A 269 -24.50 6.67 -17.17
CA ASN A 269 -24.40 5.45 -16.39
C ASN A 269 -24.95 5.61 -14.96
N THR A 270 -25.37 6.81 -14.56
CA THR A 270 -25.97 7.08 -13.26
C THR A 270 -27.50 7.06 -13.36
N VAL A 271 -28.15 6.13 -12.69
CA VAL A 271 -29.60 6.08 -12.52
C VAL A 271 -29.96 6.78 -11.21
N ARG A 272 -30.78 7.83 -11.28
CA ARG A 272 -31.30 8.54 -10.10
C ARG A 272 -32.80 8.29 -9.96
N LEU A 273 -33.22 7.70 -8.85
CA LEU A 273 -34.61 7.63 -8.45
C LEU A 273 -34.93 8.84 -7.57
N LYS A 274 -36.01 9.54 -7.92
CA LYS A 274 -36.51 10.70 -7.20
C LYS A 274 -37.86 10.41 -6.58
N GLU A 275 -38.06 10.87 -5.35
CA GLU A 275 -39.37 10.98 -4.71
C GLU A 275 -39.55 12.43 -4.26
N HIS A 276 -40.71 13.03 -4.58
CA HIS A 276 -40.99 14.44 -4.27
C HIS A 276 -39.89 15.42 -4.76
N ASP A 277 -39.40 15.22 -5.98
CA ASP A 277 -38.31 15.99 -6.61
C ASP A 277 -36.95 15.95 -5.89
N GLN A 278 -36.79 15.10 -4.88
CA GLN A 278 -35.51 14.85 -4.21
C GLN A 278 -34.92 13.51 -4.65
N ASP A 279 -33.61 13.49 -4.88
CA ASP A 279 -32.88 12.23 -5.12
C ASP A 279 -32.97 11.38 -3.84
N VAL A 280 -33.53 10.16 -3.95
CA VAL A 280 -33.62 9.20 -2.84
C VAL A 280 -32.70 8.00 -3.03
N LEU A 281 -32.38 7.69 -4.29
CA LEU A 281 -31.44 6.63 -4.63
C LEU A 281 -30.66 6.99 -5.91
N VAL A 282 -29.34 6.92 -5.81
CA VAL A 282 -28.41 7.04 -6.94
C VAL A 282 -27.72 5.69 -7.13
N LEU A 283 -27.77 5.19 -8.36
CA LEU A 283 -27.27 3.90 -8.83
C LEU A 283 -26.27 4.16 -9.96
N GLN A 284 -25.17 3.42 -10.06
CA GLN A 284 -24.24 3.51 -11.19
C GLN A 284 -24.16 2.14 -11.89
N LYS A 285 -24.44 2.09 -13.19
CA LYS A 285 -24.28 0.89 -14.00
C LYS A 285 -22.79 0.59 -14.20
N SER A 286 -22.39 -0.64 -13.92
CA SER A 286 -21.05 -1.15 -14.25
C SER A 286 -21.13 -2.02 -15.49
N LEU A 287 -20.15 -1.91 -16.39
CA LEU A 287 -20.08 -2.69 -17.63
C LEU A 287 -19.90 -4.21 -17.38
N ARG A 288 -19.59 -4.63 -16.14
CA ARG A 288 -19.28 -6.04 -15.80
C ARG A 288 -20.14 -6.65 -14.67
N LEU A 289 -20.96 -5.88 -13.96
CA LEU A 289 -21.78 -6.36 -12.83
C LEU A 289 -23.15 -5.66 -12.79
N PRO A 290 -24.18 -6.28 -12.18
CA PRO A 290 -25.42 -5.59 -11.92
C PRO A 290 -25.18 -4.36 -11.02
N ILE A 291 -25.93 -3.31 -11.34
CA ILE A 291 -26.02 -1.95 -10.78
C ILE A 291 -25.35 -1.74 -9.39
N HIS A 292 -24.39 -0.81 -9.29
CA HIS A 292 -23.79 -0.37 -8.02
C HIS A 292 -24.64 0.69 -7.34
N LEU A 293 -24.66 0.69 -6.00
CA LEU A 293 -25.34 1.66 -5.15
C LEU A 293 -24.33 2.70 -4.60
N PRO A 294 -24.11 3.87 -5.23
CA PRO A 294 -23.23 4.90 -4.69
C PRO A 294 -23.82 5.64 -3.48
N ILE A 295 -25.08 6.11 -3.54
CA ILE A 295 -25.67 6.99 -2.51
C ILE A 295 -27.20 6.75 -2.41
N SER A 296 -27.78 6.62 -1.21
CA SER A 296 -29.22 6.35 -1.03
C SER A 296 -29.75 6.62 0.40
N SER A 297 -31.06 6.75 0.59
CA SER A 297 -31.68 6.73 1.91
C SER A 297 -31.64 5.32 2.54
N PRO A 298 -31.62 5.17 3.88
CA PRO A 298 -31.60 3.85 4.52
C PRO A 298 -32.74 2.93 4.09
N GLU A 299 -33.96 3.49 3.95
CA GLU A 299 -35.17 2.77 3.57
C GLU A 299 -35.05 2.24 2.13
N LYS A 300 -34.57 3.07 1.19
CA LYS A 300 -34.38 2.68 -0.21
C LYS A 300 -33.23 1.69 -0.42
N ILE A 301 -32.19 1.75 0.40
CA ILE A 301 -31.15 0.71 0.38
C ILE A 301 -31.76 -0.62 0.77
N LEU A 302 -32.54 -0.66 1.85
CA LEU A 302 -33.16 -1.89 2.34
C LEU A 302 -34.17 -2.45 1.32
N GLU A 303 -35.04 -1.60 0.76
CA GLU A 303 -35.98 -1.97 -0.31
C GLU A 303 -35.23 -2.55 -1.51
N HIS A 304 -34.22 -1.84 -2.03
CA HIS A 304 -33.45 -2.31 -3.19
C HIS A 304 -32.75 -3.66 -2.90
N LEU A 305 -32.16 -3.83 -1.71
CA LEU A 305 -31.55 -5.10 -1.32
C LEU A 305 -32.58 -6.23 -1.20
N LEU A 306 -33.77 -5.96 -0.66
CA LEU A 306 -34.87 -6.92 -0.56
C LEU A 306 -35.42 -7.31 -1.94
N GLU A 307 -35.57 -6.34 -2.84
CA GLU A 307 -36.06 -6.54 -4.21
C GLU A 307 -35.03 -7.27 -5.10
N THR A 308 -33.74 -7.03 -4.88
CA THR A 308 -32.65 -7.71 -5.60
C THR A 308 -32.25 -9.05 -4.98
N MET A 309 -32.73 -9.39 -3.78
CA MET A 309 -32.62 -10.74 -3.23
C MET A 309 -33.46 -11.70 -4.08
N ARG A 310 -32.83 -12.30 -5.08
CA ARG A 310 -33.41 -13.42 -5.83
C ARG A 310 -33.52 -14.64 -4.92
N LEU A 311 -34.75 -15.11 -4.69
CA LEU A 311 -35.06 -16.40 -4.09
C LEU A 311 -34.88 -17.54 -5.11
N ASP A 312 -33.73 -17.62 -5.78
CA ASP A 312 -33.46 -18.70 -6.74
C ASP A 312 -32.64 -19.81 -6.07
N ILE A 313 -33.33 -20.88 -5.66
CA ILE A 313 -32.77 -22.07 -4.98
C ILE A 313 -31.86 -22.92 -5.90
N HIS A 314 -31.60 -22.51 -7.15
CA HIS A 314 -30.95 -23.36 -8.17
C HIS A 314 -29.60 -22.90 -8.72
N PHE A 315 -28.96 -21.84 -8.21
CA PHE A 315 -27.61 -21.46 -8.63
C PHE A 315 -26.55 -21.82 -7.58
N SER A 316 -26.03 -23.04 -7.66
CA SER A 316 -24.87 -23.51 -6.90
C SER A 316 -23.57 -23.13 -7.64
N ASP A 317 -23.34 -21.84 -7.88
CA ASP A 317 -22.03 -21.35 -8.34
C ASP A 317 -21.29 -20.69 -7.16
N PRO A 318 -20.19 -21.28 -6.66
CA PRO A 318 -19.45 -20.77 -5.50
C PRO A 318 -18.96 -19.32 -5.65
N ALA A 319 -18.74 -18.85 -6.89
CA ALA A 319 -18.30 -17.48 -7.15
C ALA A 319 -19.39 -16.42 -6.88
N PHE A 320 -20.66 -16.80 -7.00
CA PHE A 320 -21.80 -15.90 -6.77
C PHE A 320 -22.14 -15.78 -5.28
N ILE A 321 -21.96 -16.86 -4.51
CA ILE A 321 -22.18 -16.91 -3.06
C ILE A 321 -21.19 -15.99 -2.30
N ILE A 322 -19.98 -15.78 -2.84
CA ILE A 322 -18.98 -14.86 -2.28
C ILE A 322 -19.36 -13.38 -2.49
N GLN A 323 -20.20 -13.07 -3.49
CA GLN A 323 -20.68 -11.71 -3.76
C GLN A 323 -22.06 -11.42 -3.16
N SER A 324 -22.89 -12.46 -2.93
CA SER A 324 -24.22 -12.34 -2.35
C SER A 324 -24.26 -12.46 -0.82
N ASP A 325 -23.15 -12.20 -0.14
CA ASP A 325 -23.13 -11.88 1.30
C ASP A 325 -23.73 -10.46 1.53
N ASN A 326 -24.92 -10.24 0.97
CA ASN A 326 -25.84 -9.15 1.25
C ASN A 326 -26.21 -9.10 2.74
N HIS A 327 -25.83 -10.10 3.53
CA HIS A 327 -26.06 -10.15 4.96
C HIS A 327 -25.21 -9.13 5.74
N LEU A 328 -23.93 -8.90 5.37
CA LEU A 328 -23.12 -7.85 6.00
C LEU A 328 -23.44 -6.46 5.46
N VAL A 329 -23.89 -6.38 4.21
CA VAL A 329 -24.39 -5.13 3.60
C VAL A 329 -25.72 -4.74 4.24
N SER A 330 -26.63 -5.68 4.46
CA SER A 330 -27.83 -5.54 5.29
C SER A 330 -27.48 -5.16 6.73
N GLN A 331 -26.41 -5.71 7.32
CA GLN A 331 -25.91 -5.33 8.65
C GLN A 331 -25.18 -3.96 8.66
N SER A 332 -24.56 -3.54 7.56
CA SER A 332 -23.97 -2.21 7.40
C SER A 332 -25.04 -1.14 7.17
N VAL A 333 -26.18 -1.51 6.58
CA VAL A 333 -27.41 -0.70 6.56
C VAL A 333 -28.08 -0.71 7.93
N SER A 334 -27.96 -1.80 8.70
CA SER A 334 -28.37 -1.85 10.10
C SER A 334 -27.58 -0.90 11.02
N LEU A 335 -26.42 -0.36 10.59
CA LEU A 335 -25.74 0.73 11.31
C LEU A 335 -26.56 2.04 11.29
N SER A 336 -27.39 2.26 10.26
CA SER A 336 -28.36 3.37 10.23
C SER A 336 -29.61 3.07 11.06
N ILE A 337 -29.92 1.79 11.29
CA ILE A 337 -31.04 1.38 12.14
C ILE A 337 -30.57 1.35 13.60
N LYS A 338 -30.66 2.51 14.24
CA LYS A 338 -30.59 2.72 15.69
C LYS A 338 -31.58 1.87 16.52
N PHE A 339 -32.28 0.89 15.93
CA PHE A 339 -33.48 0.27 16.48
C PHE A 339 -33.51 -1.27 16.56
N LEU A 340 -32.64 -2.03 15.87
CA LEU A 340 -32.75 -3.50 15.84
C LEU A 340 -31.75 -4.27 16.72
N LEU A 341 -30.71 -3.62 17.27
CA LEU A 341 -29.73 -4.26 18.17
C LEU A 341 -29.98 -3.99 19.67
N SER A 342 -31.23 -3.71 20.05
CA SER A 342 -31.65 -3.70 21.46
C SER A 342 -31.94 -5.10 22.02
N SER A 343 -31.89 -6.17 21.21
CA SER A 343 -32.37 -7.50 21.60
C SER A 343 -31.32 -8.63 21.64
N LEU A 344 -30.05 -8.38 21.32
CA LEU A 344 -29.00 -9.39 21.56
C LEU A 344 -28.51 -9.27 23.00
N SER A 345 -29.06 -10.14 23.86
CA SER A 345 -28.63 -10.36 25.25
C SER A 345 -27.20 -10.92 25.24
N PHE A 346 -26.20 -10.04 25.33
CA PHE A 346 -24.81 -10.45 25.50
C PHE A 346 -24.48 -10.56 26.99
N HIS A 347 -23.81 -11.66 27.35
CA HIS A 347 -23.26 -11.86 28.68
C HIS A 347 -22.39 -10.66 29.07
N VAL A 348 -22.75 -9.99 30.16
CA VAL A 348 -21.94 -8.94 30.77
C VAL A 348 -20.67 -9.60 31.33
N CYS A 349 -19.58 -9.57 30.55
CA CYS A 349 -18.29 -10.05 31.02
C CYS A 349 -17.78 -9.10 32.11
N LEU A 350 -17.62 -9.61 33.32
CA LEU A 350 -17.13 -8.86 34.48
C LEU A 350 -15.64 -9.11 34.64
N VAL A 351 -14.87 -8.04 34.86
CA VAL A 351 -13.43 -8.10 35.11
C VAL A 351 -13.13 -7.75 36.57
N LEU A 352 -12.10 -8.39 37.11
CA LEU A 352 -11.47 -7.98 38.36
C LEU A 352 -10.34 -7.01 38.03
N LEU A 353 -10.57 -5.72 38.27
CA LEU A 353 -9.62 -4.65 37.96
C LEU A 353 -8.95 -4.16 39.24
N LYS A 354 -7.62 -4.11 39.27
CA LYS A 354 -6.86 -3.47 40.35
C LYS A 354 -6.66 -1.99 40.02
N VAL A 355 -7.18 -1.11 40.87
CA VAL A 355 -6.97 0.34 40.79
C VAL A 355 -6.03 0.77 41.90
N TYR A 356 -4.89 1.35 41.54
CA TYR A 356 -3.85 1.75 42.47
C TYR A 356 -4.06 3.19 42.96
N CYS A 357 -3.78 3.41 44.25
CA CYS A 357 -3.75 4.73 44.89
C CYS A 357 -2.34 5.34 44.78
N SER A 358 -2.20 6.63 45.11
CA SER A 358 -0.92 7.34 45.05
C SER A 358 0.15 6.81 46.01
N ASP A 359 -0.25 6.06 47.04
CA ASP A 359 0.61 5.40 48.01
C ASP A 359 1.00 3.96 47.60
N HIS A 360 0.71 3.57 46.35
CA HIS A 360 0.90 2.23 45.79
C HIS A 360 0.06 1.10 46.41
N THR A 361 -0.90 1.42 47.29
CA THR A 361 -1.95 0.46 47.66
C THR A 361 -2.91 0.26 46.48
N TYR A 362 -3.72 -0.80 46.50
CA TYR A 362 -4.71 -1.03 45.44
C TYR A 362 -6.04 -1.58 45.96
N THR A 363 -7.11 -1.23 45.25
CA THR A 363 -8.43 -1.79 45.44
C THR A 363 -8.80 -2.65 44.23
N THR A 364 -9.20 -3.89 44.47
CA THR A 364 -9.73 -4.76 43.41
C THR A 364 -11.22 -4.52 43.26
N ILE A 365 -11.69 -4.00 42.14
CA ILE A 365 -13.12 -3.81 41.83
C ILE A 365 -13.61 -4.87 40.85
N ARG A 366 -14.90 -5.19 40.89
CA ARG A 366 -15.56 -6.08 39.92
C ARG A 366 -16.54 -5.25 39.10
N VAL A 367 -16.21 -5.01 37.83
CA VAL A 367 -16.99 -4.15 36.93
C VAL A 367 -17.13 -4.79 35.55
N PRO A 368 -18.16 -4.44 34.75
CA PRO A 368 -18.24 -4.83 33.35
C PRO A 368 -17.00 -4.39 32.55
N VAL A 369 -16.60 -5.16 31.54
CA VAL A 369 -15.56 -4.73 30.57
C VAL A 369 -15.90 -3.39 29.93
N LEU A 370 -17.20 -3.10 29.76
CA LEU A 370 -17.73 -1.86 29.20
C LEU A 370 -17.84 -0.70 30.20
N ALA A 371 -17.43 -0.90 31.46
CA ALA A 371 -17.56 0.11 32.49
C ALA A 371 -16.84 1.41 32.09
N THR A 372 -17.56 2.52 32.18
CA THR A 372 -17.05 3.86 31.98
C THR A 372 -16.12 4.27 33.12
N GLY A 373 -15.28 5.29 32.90
CA GLY A 373 -14.43 5.84 33.95
C GLY A 373 -15.21 6.26 35.20
N ARG A 374 -16.47 6.73 35.04
CA ARG A 374 -17.35 7.09 36.16
C ARG A 374 -17.84 5.88 36.96
N GLU A 375 -18.18 4.79 36.28
CA GLU A 375 -18.58 3.55 36.96
C GLU A 375 -17.40 2.91 37.69
N VAL A 376 -16.19 3.02 37.12
CA VAL A 376 -14.95 2.61 37.77
C VAL A 376 -14.66 3.47 39.01
N THR A 377 -14.69 4.81 38.90
CA THR A 377 -14.43 5.68 40.06
C THR A 377 -15.48 5.54 41.15
N ALA A 378 -16.76 5.36 40.78
CA ALA A 378 -17.82 5.07 41.74
C ALA A 378 -17.60 3.76 42.49
N ALA A 379 -17.22 2.67 41.78
CA ALA A 379 -16.93 1.39 42.41
C ALA A 379 -15.69 1.43 43.33
N VAL A 380 -14.72 2.27 43.02
CA VAL A 380 -13.55 2.51 43.88
C VAL A 380 -13.93 3.34 45.11
N ALA A 381 -14.67 4.43 44.91
CA ALA A 381 -15.14 5.30 45.99
C ALA A 381 -15.98 4.53 47.01
N ASP A 382 -16.89 3.67 46.55
CA ASP A 382 -17.70 2.78 47.38
C ASP A 382 -16.84 1.85 48.25
N LYS A 383 -15.84 1.20 47.65
CA LYS A 383 -14.93 0.30 48.40
C LYS A 383 -14.00 1.02 49.36
N LEU A 384 -13.58 2.24 49.03
CA LEU A 384 -12.73 3.06 49.89
C LEU A 384 -13.53 3.84 50.94
N GLY A 385 -14.87 3.86 50.84
CA GLY A 385 -15.72 4.70 51.68
C GLY A 385 -15.45 6.20 51.50
N SER A 386 -14.97 6.61 50.33
CA SER A 386 -14.58 8.01 50.06
C SER A 386 -15.74 8.80 49.45
N THR A 387 -15.93 10.03 49.92
CA THR A 387 -16.88 11.01 49.36
C THR A 387 -16.19 12.04 48.45
N GLU A 388 -14.87 11.92 48.28
CA GLU A 388 -14.08 12.83 47.44
C GLU A 388 -14.22 12.49 45.95
N GLU A 389 -14.06 13.51 45.09
CA GLU A 389 -14.06 13.31 43.64
C GLU A 389 -12.76 12.62 43.20
N LEU A 390 -12.85 11.33 42.89
CA LEU A 390 -11.70 10.54 42.43
C LEU A 390 -11.43 10.77 40.93
N LEU A 391 -10.16 11.03 40.60
CA LEU A 391 -9.68 11.12 39.22
C LEU A 391 -8.88 9.87 38.84
N MET A 392 -9.20 9.28 37.69
CA MET A 392 -8.47 8.13 37.15
C MET A 392 -7.34 8.60 36.24
N ILE A 393 -6.09 8.29 36.61
CA ILE A 393 -4.88 8.67 35.87
C ILE A 393 -4.26 7.42 35.25
N ASN A 394 -3.98 7.46 33.95
CA ASN A 394 -3.21 6.41 33.28
C ASN A 394 -1.72 6.71 33.42
N LEU A 395 -1.06 6.07 34.39
CA LEU A 395 0.39 6.20 34.60
C LEU A 395 1.14 5.36 33.57
N LYS A 396 2.23 5.91 33.02
CA LYS A 396 3.15 5.15 32.16
C LYS A 396 3.85 4.09 33.01
N GLN A 397 3.78 2.83 32.58
CA GLN A 397 4.42 1.71 33.27
C GLN A 397 5.95 1.87 33.23
N GLU A 398 6.62 1.62 34.37
CA GLU A 398 8.08 1.49 34.40
C GLU A 398 8.52 0.24 33.62
N GLY A 399 9.52 0.39 32.75
CA GLY A 399 10.05 -0.70 31.94
C GLY A 399 10.86 -1.70 32.77
N PRO A 400 11.10 -2.92 32.24
CA PRO A 400 11.91 -3.91 32.93
C PRO A 400 13.36 -3.43 33.10
N SER A 401 13.97 -3.77 34.25
CA SER A 401 15.36 -3.43 34.59
C SER A 401 16.37 -4.51 34.19
N THR A 402 15.92 -5.73 33.92
CA THR A 402 16.76 -6.87 33.52
C THR A 402 16.18 -7.55 32.28
N GLY A 403 17.06 -7.99 31.37
CA GLY A 403 16.67 -8.73 30.16
C GLY A 403 16.37 -10.19 30.44
N SER A 404 15.59 -10.82 29.55
CA SER A 404 15.18 -12.24 29.65
C SER A 404 15.90 -13.17 28.67
N MET A 405 16.92 -12.67 27.96
CA MET A 405 17.73 -13.40 26.96
C MET A 405 18.09 -14.83 27.37
N SER A 406 18.55 -15.06 28.60
CA SER A 406 18.99 -16.38 29.07
C SER A 406 17.89 -17.45 29.00
N SER A 407 16.61 -17.05 29.04
CA SER A 407 15.48 -17.98 29.00
C SER A 407 15.10 -18.42 27.58
N PHE A 408 15.09 -17.49 26.61
CA PHE A 408 14.64 -17.81 25.24
C PHE A 408 15.78 -18.05 24.25
N GLU A 409 17.03 -17.76 24.63
CA GLU A 409 18.21 -18.11 23.83
C GLU A 409 18.26 -19.62 23.54
N LEU A 410 17.92 -20.43 24.55
CA LEU A 410 17.92 -21.90 24.52
C LEU A 410 16.79 -22.52 23.68
N MET A 411 15.68 -21.80 23.47
CA MET A 411 14.55 -22.27 22.67
C MET A 411 14.87 -22.18 21.19
N SER A 412 14.35 -23.05 20.32
CA SER A 412 14.62 -22.88 18.88
C SER A 412 13.89 -21.63 18.33
N SER A 413 14.43 -20.99 17.29
CA SER A 413 13.75 -19.85 16.65
C SER A 413 12.42 -20.25 16.02
N LYS A 414 12.29 -21.51 15.57
CA LYS A 414 11.06 -22.06 14.98
C LYS A 414 10.00 -22.26 16.07
N ASP A 415 10.35 -22.84 17.21
CA ASP A 415 9.39 -23.07 18.30
C ASP A 415 8.86 -21.75 18.88
N LEU A 416 9.74 -20.76 19.07
CA LEU A 416 9.33 -19.42 19.47
C LEU A 416 8.34 -18.82 18.47
N ALA A 417 8.67 -18.85 17.17
CA ALA A 417 7.80 -18.32 16.12
C ALA A 417 6.46 -19.07 16.02
N PHE A 418 6.47 -20.39 16.21
CA PHE A 418 5.28 -21.23 16.19
C PHE A 418 4.35 -20.91 17.37
N GLN A 419 4.89 -20.88 18.60
CA GLN A 419 4.12 -20.52 19.80
C GLN A 419 3.60 -19.08 19.73
N MET A 420 4.40 -18.14 19.22
CA MET A 420 3.94 -16.78 18.94
C MET A 420 2.78 -16.77 17.95
N THR A 421 2.86 -17.57 16.88
CA THR A 421 1.82 -17.63 15.85
C THR A 421 0.53 -18.27 16.36
N GLN A 422 0.63 -19.33 17.16
CA GLN A 422 -0.54 -19.94 17.78
C GLN A 422 -1.25 -18.95 18.71
N TYR A 423 -0.51 -18.26 19.57
CA TYR A 423 -1.08 -17.25 20.47
C TYR A 423 -1.67 -16.05 19.72
N ASP A 424 -0.96 -15.56 18.69
CA ASP A 424 -1.48 -14.50 17.83
C ASP A 424 -2.74 -14.93 17.08
N TRP A 425 -2.84 -16.20 16.66
CA TRP A 425 -4.03 -16.75 16.00
C TRP A 425 -5.23 -16.82 16.94
N GLU A 426 -5.03 -17.20 18.21
CA GLU A 426 -6.08 -17.18 19.23
C GLU A 426 -6.62 -15.76 19.44
N LEU A 427 -5.72 -14.77 19.61
CA LEU A 427 -6.11 -13.37 19.76
C LEU A 427 -6.84 -12.85 18.51
N PHE A 428 -6.34 -13.16 17.32
CA PHE A 428 -6.93 -12.75 16.05
C PHE A 428 -8.31 -13.38 15.83
N SER A 429 -8.48 -14.65 16.20
CA SER A 429 -9.76 -15.38 16.09
C SER A 429 -10.83 -14.84 17.03
N CYS A 430 -10.43 -14.29 18.19
CA CYS A 430 -11.33 -13.62 19.12
C CYS A 430 -11.87 -12.28 18.61
N VAL A 431 -11.21 -11.65 17.62
CA VAL A 431 -11.67 -10.37 17.07
C VAL A 431 -12.93 -10.57 16.24
N HIS A 432 -14.05 -10.03 16.71
CA HIS A 432 -15.26 -10.02 15.91
C HIS A 432 -15.18 -8.93 14.83
N GLU A 433 -15.75 -9.16 13.64
CA GLU A 433 -15.71 -8.22 12.50
C GLU A 433 -16.31 -6.86 12.84
N TYR A 434 -17.40 -6.82 13.60
CA TYR A 434 -17.98 -5.59 14.15
C TYR A 434 -17.02 -4.79 15.03
N GLU A 435 -16.04 -5.40 15.70
CA GLU A 435 -15.07 -4.64 16.49
C GLU A 435 -14.24 -3.71 15.59
N LEU A 436 -13.95 -4.13 14.35
CA LEU A 436 -13.30 -3.29 13.35
C LEU A 436 -14.16 -2.07 13.02
N VAL A 437 -15.48 -2.27 12.84
CA VAL A 437 -16.43 -1.19 12.55
C VAL A 437 -16.54 -0.22 13.73
N TYR A 438 -16.75 -0.73 14.94
CA TYR A 438 -16.89 0.10 16.14
C TYR A 438 -15.60 0.88 16.44
N HIS A 439 -14.44 0.28 16.18
CA HIS A 439 -13.16 0.94 16.31
C HIS A 439 -13.03 2.10 15.31
N THR A 440 -13.37 1.87 14.04
CA THR A 440 -13.25 2.88 12.97
C THR A 440 -14.23 4.05 13.11
N PHE A 441 -15.49 3.78 13.46
CA PHE A 441 -16.54 4.81 13.57
C PHE A 441 -16.69 5.41 14.98
N GLY A 442 -15.90 4.92 15.94
CA GLY A 442 -15.87 5.42 17.31
C GLY A 442 -16.72 4.62 18.29
N ARG A 443 -16.05 4.04 19.31
CA ARG A 443 -16.66 3.21 20.37
C ARG A 443 -17.83 3.88 21.09
N GLN A 444 -17.70 5.18 21.39
CA GLN A 444 -18.67 5.94 22.17
C GLN A 444 -20.03 6.04 21.47
N ALA A 445 -20.05 6.04 20.13
CA ALA A 445 -21.27 6.12 19.35
C ALA A 445 -22.13 4.86 19.48
N TYR A 446 -21.51 3.69 19.72
CA TYR A 446 -22.19 2.40 19.72
C TYR A 446 -22.38 1.78 21.12
N ARG A 447 -21.66 2.27 22.15
CA ARG A 447 -21.61 1.65 23.49
C ARG A 447 -21.26 0.15 23.42
N ARG A 448 -20.39 -0.23 22.49
CA ARG A 448 -19.92 -1.61 22.28
C ARG A 448 -18.42 -1.72 22.56
N SER A 449 -17.97 -2.94 22.87
CA SER A 449 -16.58 -3.23 23.23
C SER A 449 -15.79 -3.54 21.97
N THR A 450 -14.52 -3.12 21.97
CA THR A 450 -13.50 -3.52 20.99
C THR A 450 -12.31 -4.17 21.67
N ALA A 451 -12.55 -4.79 22.84
CA ALA A 451 -11.50 -5.30 23.70
C ALA A 451 -10.62 -6.35 23.03
N ASN A 452 -11.16 -7.25 22.19
CA ASN A 452 -10.35 -8.28 21.55
C ASN A 452 -9.45 -7.65 20.47
N LEU A 453 -10.02 -6.72 19.68
CA LEU A 453 -9.24 -5.96 18.71
C LEU A 453 -8.13 -5.16 19.39
N GLU A 454 -8.43 -4.47 20.49
CA GLU A 454 -7.46 -3.69 21.25
C GLU A 454 -6.35 -4.56 21.86
N LEU A 455 -6.70 -5.74 22.38
CA LEU A 455 -5.71 -6.70 22.87
C LEU A 455 -4.79 -7.17 21.72
N PHE A 456 -5.35 -7.45 20.55
CA PHE A 456 -4.56 -7.89 19.40
C PHE A 456 -3.67 -6.78 18.81
N LEU A 457 -4.15 -5.54 18.77
CA LEU A 457 -3.32 -4.38 18.38
C LEU A 457 -2.24 -4.08 19.44
N LYS A 458 -2.55 -4.24 20.73
CA LYS A 458 -1.58 -4.11 21.81
C LYS A 458 -0.50 -5.19 21.73
N ARG A 459 -0.86 -6.41 21.33
CA ARG A 459 0.07 -7.51 21.11
C ARG A 459 1.16 -7.16 20.09
N PHE A 460 0.81 -6.47 19.00
CA PHE A 460 1.81 -5.97 18.03
C PHE A 460 2.89 -5.10 18.72
N ASN A 461 2.45 -4.11 19.49
CA ASN A 461 3.37 -3.21 20.21
C ASN A 461 4.19 -3.95 21.28
N GLN A 462 3.61 -4.96 21.94
CA GLN A 462 4.33 -5.80 22.90
C GLN A 462 5.48 -6.57 22.23
N VAL A 463 5.24 -7.18 21.06
CA VAL A 463 6.28 -7.90 20.33
C VAL A 463 7.36 -6.93 19.82
N GLN A 464 6.96 -5.78 19.29
CA GLN A 464 7.89 -4.74 18.84
C GLN A 464 8.80 -4.26 19.98
N LEU A 465 8.21 -3.89 21.12
CA LEU A 465 8.96 -3.39 22.27
C LEU A 465 9.77 -4.50 22.95
N TRP A 466 9.33 -5.75 22.92
CA TRP A 466 10.13 -6.88 23.40
C TRP A 466 11.48 -6.98 22.69
N VAL A 467 11.50 -6.83 21.36
CA VAL A 467 12.76 -6.80 20.59
C VAL A 467 13.67 -5.66 21.07
N VAL A 468 13.13 -4.45 21.20
CA VAL A 468 13.87 -3.27 21.65
C VAL A 468 14.44 -3.49 23.05
N THR A 469 13.60 -3.95 23.97
CA THR A 469 13.96 -4.22 25.36
C THR A 469 15.11 -5.21 25.47
N GLU A 470 15.01 -6.37 24.82
CA GLU A 470 16.05 -7.41 24.92
C GLU A 470 17.37 -6.95 24.31
N VAL A 471 17.33 -6.22 23.18
CA VAL A 471 18.56 -5.69 22.56
C VAL A 471 19.20 -4.62 23.44
N CYS A 472 18.42 -3.68 23.99
CA CYS A 472 18.93 -2.58 24.79
C CYS A 472 19.43 -3.00 26.18
N LEU A 473 18.84 -4.05 26.77
CA LEU A 473 19.29 -4.60 28.06
C LEU A 473 20.47 -5.59 27.89
N CYS A 474 20.85 -5.94 26.66
CA CYS A 474 22.00 -6.79 26.39
C CYS A 474 23.32 -6.00 26.40
N GLY A 475 23.96 -5.96 27.57
CA GLY A 475 25.23 -5.24 27.76
C GLY A 475 26.42 -5.79 26.95
N THR A 476 26.44 -7.09 26.65
CA THR A 476 27.57 -7.72 25.94
C THR A 476 27.40 -7.66 24.42
N LEU A 477 28.35 -7.05 23.70
CA LEU A 477 28.32 -6.90 22.24
C LEU A 477 28.13 -8.23 21.48
N SER A 478 28.90 -9.26 21.81
CA SER A 478 28.80 -10.56 21.13
C SER A 478 27.42 -11.21 21.28
N LYS A 479 26.87 -11.19 22.50
CA LYS A 479 25.52 -11.67 22.79
C LYS A 479 24.44 -10.84 22.08
N ARG A 480 24.64 -9.53 21.97
CA ARG A 480 23.70 -8.65 21.26
C ARG A 480 23.68 -8.93 19.75
N VAL A 481 24.82 -9.25 19.14
CA VAL A 481 24.87 -9.73 17.74
C VAL A 481 24.11 -11.06 17.59
N GLN A 482 24.23 -11.96 18.57
CA GLN A 482 23.46 -13.21 18.59
C GLN A 482 21.94 -12.96 18.72
N LEU A 483 21.53 -11.96 19.51
CA LEU A 483 20.12 -11.53 19.61
C LEU A 483 19.59 -11.01 18.27
N LEU A 484 20.32 -10.13 17.57
CA LEU A 484 19.88 -9.66 16.23
C LEU A 484 19.69 -10.86 15.28
N LYS A 485 20.66 -11.78 15.24
CA LYS A 485 20.57 -13.02 14.46
C LYS A 485 19.37 -13.87 14.88
N LYS A 486 19.06 -13.95 16.18
CA LYS A 486 17.92 -14.69 16.72
C LYS A 486 16.59 -14.09 16.27
N PHE A 487 16.42 -12.78 16.38
CA PHE A 487 15.20 -12.08 15.97
C PHE A 487 14.96 -12.17 14.45
N ILE A 488 16.01 -12.02 13.64
CA ILE A 488 15.89 -12.21 12.18
C ILE A 488 15.40 -13.63 11.84
N LYS A 489 15.89 -14.66 12.55
CA LYS A 489 15.40 -16.03 12.37
C LYS A 489 13.95 -16.23 12.83
N ILE A 490 13.57 -15.64 13.95
CA ILE A 490 12.17 -15.70 14.44
C ILE A 490 11.25 -15.02 13.43
N ALA A 491 11.61 -13.83 12.94
CA ALA A 491 10.86 -13.12 11.91
C ALA A 491 10.72 -13.97 10.63
N ALA A 492 11.80 -14.59 10.17
CA ALA A 492 11.78 -15.48 9.00
C ALA A 492 10.75 -16.62 9.17
N HIS A 493 10.72 -17.28 10.34
CA HIS A 493 9.74 -18.33 10.63
C HIS A 493 8.32 -17.79 10.82
N CYS A 494 8.13 -16.60 11.42
CA CYS A 494 6.80 -15.96 11.46
C CYS A 494 6.27 -15.73 10.04
N ARG A 495 7.11 -15.27 9.10
CA ARG A 495 6.74 -15.12 7.69
C ARG A 495 6.43 -16.47 7.03
N GLU A 496 7.21 -17.51 7.31
CA GLU A 496 6.96 -18.89 6.85
C GLU A 496 5.59 -19.41 7.32
N PHE A 497 5.22 -19.12 8.57
CA PHE A 497 3.90 -19.43 9.13
C PHE A 497 2.78 -18.46 8.69
N LYS A 498 3.05 -17.57 7.71
CA LYS A 498 2.13 -16.53 7.23
C LYS A 498 1.61 -15.60 8.35
N ASN A 499 2.36 -15.51 9.46
CA ASN A 499 2.13 -14.56 10.53
C ASN A 499 2.85 -13.24 10.24
N LEU A 500 2.26 -12.44 9.37
CA LEU A 500 2.82 -11.17 8.94
C LEU A 500 2.76 -10.13 10.07
N ASN A 501 1.79 -10.23 10.99
CA ASN A 501 1.68 -9.32 12.14
C ASN A 501 2.92 -9.38 13.04
N SER A 502 3.30 -10.57 13.51
CA SER A 502 4.51 -10.74 14.34
C SER A 502 5.80 -10.52 13.54
N PHE A 503 5.83 -10.94 12.27
CA PHE A 503 6.95 -10.62 11.38
C PHE A 503 7.24 -9.11 11.36
N PHE A 504 6.24 -8.29 11.03
CA PHE A 504 6.42 -6.83 10.98
C PHE A 504 6.69 -6.23 12.36
N ALA A 505 6.07 -6.74 13.43
CA ALA A 505 6.36 -6.26 14.78
C ALA A 505 7.84 -6.43 15.13
N ILE A 506 8.45 -7.58 14.77
CA ILE A 506 9.87 -7.83 15.02
C ILE A 506 10.74 -6.88 14.19
N ILE A 507 10.47 -6.74 12.88
CA ILE A 507 11.27 -5.85 12.00
C ILE A 507 11.16 -4.39 12.46
N MET A 508 9.95 -3.90 12.78
CA MET A 508 9.76 -2.56 13.33
C MET A 508 10.44 -2.35 14.69
N GLY A 509 10.61 -3.41 15.48
CA GLY A 509 11.41 -3.38 16.70
C GLY A 509 12.90 -3.20 16.40
N MET A 510 13.40 -3.83 15.34
CA MET A 510 14.78 -3.69 14.88
C MET A 510 15.07 -2.34 14.19
N CYS A 511 14.11 -1.80 13.45
CA CYS A 511 14.18 -0.45 12.87
C CYS A 511 14.10 0.67 13.92
N ASN A 512 13.67 0.36 15.16
CA ASN A 512 13.54 1.36 16.22
C ASN A 512 14.88 2.11 16.41
N PRO A 513 14.88 3.46 16.55
CA PRO A 513 16.10 4.25 16.74
C PRO A 513 17.00 3.78 17.90
N ALA A 514 16.44 3.09 18.89
CA ALA A 514 17.21 2.49 19.98
C ALA A 514 18.09 1.31 19.56
N VAL A 515 17.68 0.58 18.51
CA VAL A 515 18.35 -0.60 17.97
C VAL A 515 19.12 -0.26 16.70
N SER A 516 18.54 0.48 15.77
CA SER A 516 19.16 0.80 14.47
C SER A 516 20.43 1.64 14.60
N ARG A 517 20.53 2.52 15.60
CA ARG A 517 21.73 3.33 15.87
C ARG A 517 22.97 2.52 16.30
N LEU A 518 22.83 1.25 16.64
CA LEU A 518 23.90 0.43 17.23
C LEU A 518 24.90 -0.07 16.18
N SER A 519 25.59 0.84 15.49
CA SER A 519 26.47 0.56 14.34
C SER A 519 27.45 -0.59 14.58
N GLN A 520 28.18 -0.58 15.70
CA GLN A 520 29.13 -1.64 16.06
C GLN A 520 28.51 -3.04 16.16
N THR A 521 27.21 -3.12 16.46
CA THR A 521 26.48 -4.39 16.53
C THR A 521 26.08 -4.84 15.13
N TRP A 522 25.56 -3.92 14.31
CA TRP A 522 25.16 -4.19 12.93
C TRP A 522 26.35 -4.53 12.03
N GLU A 523 27.48 -3.84 12.17
CA GLU A 523 28.72 -4.12 11.43
C GLU A 523 29.17 -5.57 11.60
N LYS A 524 29.12 -6.08 12.83
CA LYS A 524 29.52 -7.46 13.19
C LYS A 524 28.48 -8.53 12.87
N LEU A 525 27.29 -8.16 12.40
CA LEU A 525 26.29 -9.12 11.95
C LEU A 525 26.78 -9.82 10.67
N PRO A 526 26.74 -11.16 10.55
CA PRO A 526 27.19 -11.84 9.34
C PRO A 526 26.39 -11.38 8.10
N SER A 527 27.07 -11.23 6.96
CA SER A 527 26.50 -10.72 5.70
C SER A 527 25.21 -11.43 5.28
N LYS A 528 25.14 -12.76 5.46
CA LYS A 528 23.92 -13.55 5.23
C LYS A 528 22.69 -12.99 5.97
N PHE A 529 22.84 -12.58 7.23
CA PHE A 529 21.73 -12.04 8.03
C PHE A 529 21.46 -10.57 7.73
N LYS A 530 22.48 -9.79 7.35
CA LYS A 530 22.27 -8.43 6.81
C LYS A 530 21.39 -8.47 5.56
N LYS A 531 21.66 -9.40 4.64
CA LYS A 531 20.87 -9.61 3.42
C LYS A 531 19.42 -9.97 3.73
N PHE A 532 19.18 -10.92 4.63
CA PHE A 532 17.81 -11.26 5.05
C PHE A 532 17.09 -10.08 5.70
N TYR A 533 17.78 -9.32 6.56
CA TYR A 533 17.17 -8.17 7.21
C TYR A 533 16.81 -7.07 6.20
N SER A 534 17.70 -6.75 5.26
CA SER A 534 17.44 -5.78 4.19
C SER A 534 16.25 -6.20 3.31
N GLU A 535 16.16 -7.48 2.95
CA GLU A 535 14.98 -8.02 2.27
C GLU A 535 13.71 -7.83 3.11
N PHE A 536 13.75 -8.12 4.41
CA PHE A 536 12.60 -7.95 5.30
C PHE A 536 12.17 -6.48 5.45
N GLU A 537 13.12 -5.56 5.52
CA GLU A 537 12.87 -4.13 5.60
C GLU A 537 12.21 -3.59 4.32
N SER A 538 12.53 -4.15 3.15
CA SER A 538 11.87 -3.76 1.89
C SER A 538 10.34 -3.98 1.90
N PHE A 539 9.83 -4.94 2.68
CA PHE A 539 8.39 -5.17 2.82
C PHE A 539 7.68 -4.07 3.64
N LEU A 540 8.43 -3.25 4.40
CA LEU A 540 7.90 -2.11 5.13
C LEU A 540 7.73 -0.86 4.26
N ASP A 541 8.19 -0.88 3.00
CA ASP A 541 8.13 0.29 2.11
C ASP A 541 6.70 0.85 2.02
N PRO A 542 6.45 2.09 2.48
CA PRO A 542 5.13 2.72 2.43
C PRO A 542 4.74 3.17 1.03
N SER A 543 5.68 3.18 0.08
CA SER A 543 5.48 3.66 -1.29
C SER A 543 4.29 2.99 -1.95
N ARG A 544 3.53 3.80 -2.70
CA ARG A 544 2.33 3.35 -3.44
C ARG A 544 1.33 2.60 -2.53
N ASN A 545 1.15 3.11 -1.31
CA ASN A 545 0.29 2.54 -0.28
C ASN A 545 0.68 1.10 0.09
N HIS A 546 1.94 0.90 0.48
CA HIS A 546 2.48 -0.40 0.89
C HIS A 546 2.33 -1.50 -0.18
N ARG A 547 2.63 -1.18 -1.44
CA ARG A 547 2.43 -2.08 -2.59
C ARG A 547 3.13 -3.43 -2.42
N ALA A 548 4.36 -3.45 -1.91
CA ALA A 548 5.13 -4.69 -1.68
C ALA A 548 4.39 -5.66 -0.74
N TYR A 549 3.89 -5.15 0.40
CA TYR A 549 3.06 -5.94 1.31
C TYR A 549 1.77 -6.45 0.63
N ARG A 550 1.05 -5.55 -0.06
CA ARG A 550 -0.25 -5.91 -0.67
C ARG A 550 -0.10 -7.00 -1.74
N LEU A 551 0.92 -6.88 -2.60
CA LEU A 551 1.19 -7.89 -3.62
C LEU A 551 1.62 -9.23 -3.03
N THR A 552 2.31 -9.20 -1.89
CA THR A 552 2.69 -10.43 -1.15
C THR A 552 1.46 -11.13 -0.60
N VAL A 553 0.58 -10.41 0.12
CA VAL A 553 -0.64 -10.99 0.69
C VAL A 553 -1.60 -11.49 -0.38
N ALA A 554 -1.72 -10.77 -1.50
CA ALA A 554 -2.59 -11.18 -2.61
C ALA A 554 -2.19 -12.51 -3.27
N LYS A 555 -0.93 -12.94 -3.12
CA LYS A 555 -0.41 -14.22 -3.63
C LYS A 555 -0.42 -15.34 -2.58
N MET A 556 -0.82 -15.05 -1.34
CA MET A 556 -0.86 -16.00 -0.24
C MET A 556 -2.25 -16.60 -0.07
N GLU A 557 -2.31 -17.91 0.18
CA GLU A 557 -3.54 -18.57 0.61
C GLU A 557 -3.68 -18.56 2.14
N PRO A 558 -4.91 -18.48 2.69
CA PRO A 558 -5.20 -18.68 4.11
C PRO A 558 -4.63 -20.02 4.63
N PRO A 559 -4.38 -20.18 5.94
CA PRO A 559 -4.51 -19.19 7.03
C PRO A 559 -3.40 -18.13 7.00
N ILE A 560 -3.75 -16.85 7.21
CA ILE A 560 -2.83 -15.70 7.23
C ILE A 560 -3.16 -14.83 8.44
N ILE A 561 -2.14 -14.35 9.16
CA ILE A 561 -2.31 -13.25 10.12
C ILE A 561 -1.80 -11.96 9.46
N PRO A 562 -2.68 -11.06 9.00
CA PRO A 562 -2.27 -9.90 8.22
C PRO A 562 -1.59 -8.84 9.09
N PHE A 563 -0.94 -7.86 8.45
CA PHE A 563 -0.40 -6.68 9.14
C PHE A 563 -1.55 -5.78 9.61
N MET A 564 -2.11 -6.08 10.80
CA MET A 564 -3.31 -5.43 11.30
C MET A 564 -3.24 -3.91 11.44
N PRO A 565 -2.13 -3.31 11.92
CA PRO A 565 -2.00 -1.85 11.97
C PRO A 565 -2.26 -1.17 10.61
N LEU A 566 -1.81 -1.77 9.50
CA LEU A 566 -2.07 -1.24 8.16
C LEU A 566 -3.54 -1.39 7.75
N LEU A 567 -4.20 -2.50 8.07
CA LEU A 567 -5.63 -2.66 7.78
C LEU A 567 -6.50 -1.68 8.59
N ILE A 568 -6.14 -1.43 9.85
CA ILE A 568 -6.81 -0.41 10.67
C ILE A 568 -6.56 0.99 10.11
N LYS A 569 -5.33 1.29 9.68
CA LYS A 569 -5.00 2.53 8.96
C LYS A 569 -5.89 2.69 7.72
N ASP A 570 -6.02 1.66 6.88
CA ASP A 570 -6.88 1.70 5.69
C ASP A 570 -8.33 2.05 6.02
N MET A 571 -8.89 1.44 7.07
CA MET A 571 -10.25 1.72 7.51
C MET A 571 -10.40 3.15 8.06
N THR A 572 -9.45 3.62 8.88
CA THR A 572 -9.45 4.98 9.42
C THR A 572 -9.34 6.02 8.32
N PHE A 573 -8.39 5.88 7.40
CA PHE A 573 -8.25 6.79 6.25
C PHE A 573 -9.48 6.78 5.34
N THR A 574 -10.08 5.61 5.11
CA THR A 574 -11.35 5.52 4.37
C THR A 574 -12.47 6.25 5.11
N HIS A 575 -12.53 6.14 6.44
CA HIS A 575 -13.54 6.79 7.26
C HIS A 575 -13.40 8.33 7.26
N GLU A 576 -12.19 8.83 7.45
CA GLU A 576 -11.88 10.26 7.53
C GLU A 576 -11.91 10.94 6.15
N GLY A 577 -11.46 10.24 5.10
CA GLY A 577 -11.40 10.77 3.74
C GLY A 577 -12.73 10.79 2.99
N ASN A 578 -13.75 10.07 3.48
CA ASN A 578 -15.05 9.97 2.81
C ASN A 578 -16.17 10.36 3.75
N LYS A 579 -17.08 11.26 3.35
CA LYS A 579 -18.26 11.60 4.16
C LYS A 579 -19.20 10.40 4.27
N THR A 580 -19.72 10.14 5.48
CA THR A 580 -20.72 9.10 5.72
C THR A 580 -22.06 9.43 5.07
N PHE A 581 -22.40 10.73 5.02
CA PHE A 581 -23.59 11.24 4.36
C PHE A 581 -23.21 12.29 3.31
N VAL A 582 -23.87 12.23 2.16
CA VAL A 582 -23.75 13.20 1.06
C VAL A 582 -25.16 13.64 0.73
N ASP A 583 -25.44 14.95 0.84
CA ASP A 583 -26.77 15.54 0.60
C ASP A 583 -27.91 14.84 1.37
N GLY A 584 -27.64 14.44 2.62
CA GLY A 584 -28.60 13.76 3.49
C GLY A 584 -28.76 12.26 3.24
N LEU A 585 -28.16 11.73 2.18
CA LEU A 585 -28.20 10.31 1.82
C LEU A 585 -26.94 9.58 2.30
N VAL A 586 -27.05 8.27 2.56
CA VAL A 586 -25.94 7.41 2.98
C VAL A 586 -24.99 7.18 1.81
N ASN A 587 -23.70 7.45 2.02
CA ASN A 587 -22.65 7.12 1.07
C ASN A 587 -22.31 5.62 1.15
N PHE A 588 -22.93 4.83 0.28
CA PHE A 588 -22.80 3.37 0.30
C PHE A 588 -21.48 2.90 -0.33
N GLU A 589 -20.86 3.70 -1.21
CA GLU A 589 -19.51 3.43 -1.71
C GLU A 589 -18.48 3.46 -0.56
N LYS A 590 -18.59 4.42 0.37
CA LYS A 590 -17.79 4.41 1.60
C LYS A 590 -18.00 3.11 2.40
N MET A 591 -19.25 2.68 2.57
CA MET A 591 -19.56 1.45 3.32
C MET A 591 -18.96 0.22 2.65
N ARG A 592 -19.03 0.15 1.32
CA ARG A 592 -18.42 -0.92 0.52
C ARG A 592 -16.90 -0.97 0.69
N LEU A 593 -16.22 0.18 0.67
CA LEU A 593 -14.78 0.26 0.88
C LEU A 593 -14.38 -0.28 2.27
N ILE A 594 -15.10 0.11 3.33
CA ILE A 594 -14.89 -0.43 4.68
C ILE A 594 -15.15 -1.95 4.72
N ALA A 595 -16.22 -2.42 4.09
CA ALA A 595 -16.57 -3.84 4.03
C ALA A 595 -15.51 -4.67 3.28
N ASN A 596 -14.83 -4.11 2.28
CA ASN A 596 -13.74 -4.81 1.58
C ASN A 596 -12.61 -5.19 2.54
N THR A 597 -12.22 -4.30 3.46
CA THR A 597 -11.19 -4.60 4.47
C THR A 597 -11.65 -5.68 5.43
N ILE A 598 -12.92 -5.65 5.84
CA ILE A 598 -13.51 -6.70 6.70
C ILE A 598 -13.51 -8.06 5.98
N ARG A 599 -13.90 -8.09 4.70
CA ARG A 599 -13.84 -9.32 3.89
C ARG A 599 -12.41 -9.84 3.74
N ALA A 600 -11.43 -8.97 3.60
CA ALA A 600 -10.02 -9.37 3.58
C ALA A 600 -9.60 -10.03 4.90
N VAL A 601 -10.00 -9.48 6.05
CA VAL A 601 -9.77 -10.09 7.37
C VAL A 601 -10.46 -11.46 7.47
N ARG A 602 -11.70 -11.57 6.99
CA ARG A 602 -12.44 -12.85 6.98
C ARG A 602 -11.74 -13.89 6.12
N HIS A 603 -11.29 -13.52 4.93
CA HIS A 603 -10.54 -14.40 4.03
C HIS A 603 -9.26 -14.90 4.69
N CYS A 604 -8.48 -14.02 5.34
CA CYS A 604 -7.25 -14.40 6.03
C CYS A 604 -7.44 -15.52 7.07
N ARG A 605 -8.63 -15.61 7.70
CA ARG A 605 -8.99 -16.62 8.71
C ARG A 605 -10.00 -17.66 8.24
N SER A 606 -10.19 -17.83 6.93
CA SER A 606 -11.16 -18.80 6.39
C SER A 606 -10.73 -20.26 6.55
N GLN A 607 -9.45 -20.49 6.86
CA GLN A 607 -8.88 -21.80 7.16
C GLN A 607 -8.31 -21.80 8.58
N LEU A 608 -8.30 -22.95 9.23
CA LEU A 608 -7.70 -23.11 10.56
C LEU A 608 -6.17 -23.18 10.45
N PHE A 609 -5.48 -22.57 11.41
CA PHE A 609 -4.05 -22.78 11.59
C PHE A 609 -3.80 -24.15 12.22
N SER A 610 -3.08 -25.03 11.53
CA SER A 610 -2.69 -26.36 12.04
C SER A 610 -1.20 -26.63 11.81
N GLU A 611 -0.60 -27.51 12.61
CA GLU A 611 0.80 -27.89 12.44
C GLU A 611 1.03 -28.63 11.10
N SER A 612 0.01 -29.34 10.60
CA SER A 612 0.03 -30.13 9.35
C SER A 612 0.05 -29.30 8.06
N SER A 613 -0.38 -28.03 8.07
CA SER A 613 -0.35 -27.16 6.89
C SER A 613 1.07 -26.74 6.48
N THR A 614 2.09 -27.12 7.27
CA THR A 614 3.51 -26.94 6.96
C THR A 614 4.14 -28.09 6.16
N LEU A 615 3.55 -29.29 6.17
CA LEU A 615 4.08 -30.48 5.48
C LEU A 615 3.79 -30.48 3.98
N GLU A 616 2.65 -29.93 3.53
CA GLU A 616 2.31 -29.83 2.11
C GLU A 616 3.23 -28.86 1.35
N PHE A 617 3.69 -27.78 2.01
CA PHE A 617 4.68 -26.86 1.45
C PHE A 617 6.07 -27.50 1.29
N PHE A 618 6.42 -28.45 2.16
CA PHE A 618 7.69 -29.19 2.08
C PHE A 618 7.71 -30.15 0.89
N VAL A 619 6.57 -30.76 0.53
CA VAL A 619 6.46 -31.61 -0.68
C VAL A 619 6.58 -30.77 -1.96
N ALA A 620 6.04 -29.55 -1.97
CA ALA A 620 6.13 -28.65 -3.12
C ALA A 620 7.55 -28.05 -3.34
N LEU A 621 8.31 -27.80 -2.27
CA LEU A 621 9.68 -27.26 -2.35
C LEU A 621 10.75 -28.30 -2.73
N ILE A 622 10.48 -29.60 -2.54
CA ILE A 622 11.39 -30.70 -2.94
C ILE A 622 11.22 -31.06 -4.45
N HIS A 623 10.24 -30.49 -5.14
CA HIS A 623 9.90 -30.81 -6.53
C HIS A 623 10.18 -29.70 -7.57
N PHE A 624 11.07 -28.75 -7.27
CA PHE A 624 11.69 -27.94 -8.32
C PHE A 624 13.04 -28.57 -8.74
N PRO A 625 13.24 -28.86 -10.03
CA PRO A 625 14.44 -29.52 -10.54
C PRO A 625 15.72 -28.69 -10.42
#